data_AF-A0A1T3NYK5-F1
#
_entry.id   AF-A0A1T3NYK5-F1
#
_cell.length_a   1.000
_cell.length_b   1.000
_cell.length_c   1.000
_cell.angle_alpha   90.00
_cell.angle_beta   90.00
_cell.angle_gamma   90.00
#
_symmetry.space_group_name_H-M   'P 1'
#
loop_
_entity.id
_entity.type
_entity.pdbx_description
1 polymer ?
#
loop_
_entity_poly.entity_id
_entity_poly.type
_entity_poly.pdbx_seq_one_letter_code
_entity_poly.pdbx_strand_id
1 'polypeptide(L)' 'MSEPDAASWSPIDTTAWYEARSAVVALRDVLIAVGLAEHFPYLRADVNAFGHGYVELGRTTPEAATRLAELLATAEKNPA' A
#
# COMPACT_ATOMS: atom_id res chain seq x y z
N MET A 1 -6.34 -13.38 45.54
CA MET A 1 -6.04 -13.95 44.21
C MET A 1 -6.23 -12.82 43.23
N SER A 2 -5.14 -12.22 42.76
CA SER A 2 -5.20 -11.23 41.69
C SER A 2 -5.26 -11.98 40.37
N GLU A 3 -6.33 -11.80 39.61
CA GLU A 3 -6.43 -12.33 38.25
C GLU A 3 -5.30 -11.71 37.40
N PRO A 4 -4.56 -12.51 36.61
CA PRO A 4 -3.58 -11.93 35.71
C PRO A 4 -4.37 -11.16 34.65
N ASP A 5 -4.18 -9.84 34.61
CA ASP A 5 -4.48 -8.99 33.46
C ASP A 5 -3.54 -9.41 32.32
N ALA A 6 -3.77 -10.60 31.78
CA ALA A 6 -3.13 -11.09 30.59
C ALA A 6 -4.00 -10.61 29.43
N ALA A 7 -3.95 -9.31 29.15
CA ALA A 7 -4.07 -8.88 27.77
C ALA A 7 -3.02 -9.70 27.00
N SER A 8 -3.49 -10.76 26.34
CA SER A 8 -2.72 -11.57 25.42
C SER A 8 -2.27 -10.66 24.29
N TRP A 9 -1.17 -9.94 24.50
CA TRP A 9 -0.52 -9.21 23.45
C TRP A 9 0.14 -10.23 22.53
N SER A 10 -0.64 -10.74 21.58
CA SER A 10 -0.08 -11.33 20.38
C SER A 10 0.58 -10.18 19.62
N PRO A 11 1.85 -10.31 19.20
CA PRO A 11 2.42 -9.37 18.25
C PRO A 11 1.43 -9.27 17.10
N ILE A 12 1.03 -8.04 16.73
CA ILE A 12 0.20 -7.77 15.54
C ILE A 12 0.66 -8.75 14.46
N ASP A 13 -0.27 -9.52 13.90
CA ASP A 13 0.01 -10.47 12.83
C ASP A 13 0.88 -9.78 11.77
N THR A 14 2.18 -10.08 11.80
CA THR A 14 3.17 -9.35 11.00
C THR A 14 2.98 -9.62 9.52
N THR A 15 2.20 -10.65 9.17
CA THR A 15 1.88 -11.04 7.80
C THR A 15 1.20 -9.90 7.06
N ALA A 16 0.17 -9.29 7.65
CA ALA A 16 -0.56 -8.18 7.02
C ALA A 16 0.33 -6.96 6.75
N TRP A 17 1.28 -6.68 7.65
CA TRP A 17 2.28 -5.65 7.43
C TRP A 17 3.21 -5.99 6.26
N TYR A 18 3.75 -7.21 6.21
CA TYR A 18 4.63 -7.63 5.12
C TYR A 18 3.93 -7.67 3.76
N GLU A 19 2.66 -8.08 3.71
CA GLU A 19 1.84 -8.05 2.50
C GLU A 19 1.67 -6.61 1.98
N ALA A 20 1.21 -5.69 2.84
CA ALA A 20 1.06 -4.28 2.48
C ALA A 20 2.38 -3.64 2.04
N ARG A 21 3.46 -3.94 2.77
CA ARG A 21 4.81 -3.44 2.46
C ARG A 21 5.32 -3.97 1.13
N SER A 22 5.04 -5.24 0.81
CA SER A 22 5.44 -5.84 -0.48
C SER A 22 4.64 -5.25 -1.63
N ALA A 23 3.34 -5.06 -1.45
CA ALA A 23 2.48 -4.41 -2.44
C ALA A 23 2.93 -2.96 -2.75
N VAL A 24 3.31 -2.19 -1.73
CA VAL A 24 3.87 -0.84 -1.91
C VAL A 24 5.17 -0.85 -2.68
N VAL A 25 6.07 -1.79 -2.40
CA VAL A 25 7.32 -1.91 -3.17
C VAL A 25 7.04 -2.20 -4.64
N ALA A 26 6.16 -3.17 -4.92
CA ALA A 26 5.80 -3.50 -6.29
C ALA A 26 5.20 -2.29 -7.02
N LEU A 27 4.28 -1.57 -6.38
CA LEU A 27 3.68 -0.36 -6.95
C LEU A 27 4.70 0.76 -7.17
N ARG A 28 5.57 1.00 -6.18
CA ARG A 28 6.67 1.98 -6.28
C ARG A 28 7.56 1.68 -7.49
N ASP A 29 7.94 0.42 -7.69
CA ASP A 29 8.85 0.03 -8.77
C ASP A 29 8.20 0.27 -10.15
N VAL A 30 6.90 0.00 -10.29
CA VAL A 30 6.13 0.37 -11.50
C VAL A 30 6.10 1.89 -11.69
N LEU A 31 5.75 2.66 -10.65
CA LEU A 31 5.69 4.12 -10.72
C LEU A 31 7.03 4.75 -11.09
N ILE A 32 8.15 4.19 -10.61
CA ILE A 32 9.50 4.59 -11.02
C ILE A 32 9.71 4.30 -12.50
N ALA A 33 9.37 3.10 -12.97
CA ALA A 33 9.59 2.68 -14.36
C ALA A 33 8.83 3.57 -15.37
N VAL A 34 7.69 4.14 -14.98
CA VAL A 34 6.89 5.06 -15.82
C VAL A 34 7.17 6.55 -15.56
N GLY A 35 8.16 6.87 -14.72
CA GLY A 35 8.54 8.26 -14.44
C GLY A 35 7.55 9.03 -13.56
N LEU A 36 6.72 8.35 -12.77
CA LEU A 36 5.71 8.98 -11.90
C LEU A 36 6.10 9.08 -10.43
N ALA A 37 7.28 8.60 -10.02
CA ALA A 37 7.68 8.48 -8.61
C ALA A 37 7.54 9.79 -7.81
N GLU A 38 7.91 10.93 -8.40
CA GLU A 38 7.85 12.24 -7.74
C GLU A 38 6.41 12.73 -7.47
N HIS A 39 5.42 12.18 -8.16
CA HIS A 39 4.02 12.55 -7.99
C HIS A 39 3.30 11.80 -6.86
N PHE A 40 3.96 10.83 -6.24
CA PHE A 40 3.40 10.04 -5.13
C PHE A 40 4.33 10.04 -3.90
N PRO A 41 4.69 11.22 -3.34
CA PRO A 41 5.64 11.31 -2.23
C PRO A 41 5.13 10.71 -0.92
N TYR A 42 3.82 10.44 -0.83
CA TYR A 42 3.16 9.90 0.36
C TYR A 42 2.78 8.42 0.20
N LEU A 43 3.26 7.74 -0.85
CA LEU A 43 3.02 6.31 -1.04
C LEU A 43 3.52 5.53 0.18
N ARG A 44 2.62 4.82 0.85
CA ARG A 44 2.95 4.11 2.10
C ARG A 44 2.12 2.85 2.29
N ALA A 45 2.69 1.94 3.08
CA ALA A 45 1.99 0.81 3.64
C ALA A 45 1.55 1.18 5.06
N ASP A 46 0.38 0.71 5.46
CA ASP A 46 -0.13 0.88 6.82
C ASP A 46 -0.88 -0.38 7.26
N VAL A 47 -1.06 -0.55 8.57
CA VAL A 47 -1.91 -1.60 9.16
C VAL A 47 -2.87 -0.91 10.12
N ASN A 48 -4.17 -1.13 9.92
CA ASN A 48 -5.16 -0.52 10.80
C ASN A 48 -5.28 -1.27 12.14
N ALA A 49 -6.06 -0.71 13.07
CA ALA A 49 -6.28 -1.30 14.40
C ALA A 49 -6.94 -2.70 14.38
N PHE A 50 -7.48 -3.13 13.24
CA PHE A 50 -8.06 -4.47 13.04
C PHE A 50 -7.06 -5.47 12.46
N GLY A 51 -5.81 -5.07 12.21
CA GLY A 51 -4.77 -5.93 11.66
C GLY A 51 -4.83 -6.09 10.14
N HIS A 52 -5.62 -5.28 9.43
CA HIS A 52 -5.66 -5.31 7.97
C HIS A 52 -4.58 -4.38 7.39
N GLY A 53 -3.82 -4.90 6.42
CA GLY A 53 -2.83 -4.12 5.66
C GLY A 53 -3.48 -3.31 4.54
N TYR A 54 -3.00 -2.09 4.33
CA TYR A 54 -3.46 -1.20 3.25
C TYR A 54 -2.29 -0.53 2.54
N VAL A 55 -2.54 -0.19 1.27
CA VAL A 55 -1.67 0.66 0.46
C VAL A 55 -2.35 2.01 0.29
N GLU A 56 -1.67 3.09 0.66
CA GLU A 56 -2.15 4.44 0.48
C GLU A 56 -1.24 5.19 -0.49
N LEU A 57 -1.79 5.71 -1.58
CA LEU A 57 -1.07 6.57 -2.54
C LEU A 57 -0.77 7.97 -1.96
N GLY A 58 -1.61 8.40 -1.01
CA GLY A 58 -1.66 9.75 -0.46
C GLY A 58 -2.14 10.78 -1.49
N ARG A 59 -1.82 12.05 -1.25
CA ARG A 59 -2.21 13.15 -2.15
C ARG A 59 -1.33 13.14 -3.40
N THR A 60 -1.95 13.29 -4.57
CA THR A 60 -1.30 13.39 -5.87
C THR A 60 -1.91 14.50 -6.72
N THR A 61 -1.28 14.87 -7.83
CA THR A 61 -1.79 15.91 -8.74
C THR A 61 -2.84 15.33 -9.70
N PRO A 62 -3.75 16.15 -10.26
CA PRO A 62 -4.70 15.68 -11.27
C PRO A 62 -4.02 15.03 -12.48
N GLU A 63 -2.92 15.61 -12.95
CA GLU A 63 -2.12 15.07 -14.07
C GLU A 63 -1.61 13.66 -13.77
N ALA A 64 -1.06 13.43 -12.58
CA ALA A 64 -0.56 12.13 -12.17
C ALA A 64 -1.69 11.10 -12.01
N ALA A 65 -2.85 11.52 -11.51
CA ALA A 65 -4.04 10.67 -11.43
C ALA A 65 -4.54 10.26 -12.83
N THR A 66 -4.56 11.18 -13.80
CA THR A 66 -4.90 10.89 -15.20
C THR A 66 -3.90 9.91 -15.82
N ARG A 67 -2.60 10.15 -15.68
CA ARG A 67 -1.56 9.26 -16.17
C ARG A 67 -1.66 7.86 -15.57
N LEU A 68 -1.94 7.75 -14.27
CA LEU A 68 -2.17 6.46 -13.62
C LEU A 68 -3.38 5.73 -14.22
N ALA A 69 -4.49 6.43 -14.44
CA ALA A 69 -5.68 5.86 -15.06
C ALA A 69 -5.41 5.36 -16.50
N GLU A 70 -4.64 6.10 -17.28
CA GLU A 70 -4.23 5.70 -18.64
C GLU A 70 -3.39 4.41 -18.64
N LEU A 71 -2.46 4.28 -17.69
CA LEU A 71 -1.65 3.07 -17.53
C LEU A 71 -2.53 1.85 -17.19
N LEU A 72 -3.47 2.01 -16.26
CA LEU A 72 -4.40 0.95 -15.87
C LEU A 72 -5.30 0.53 -17.05
N ALA A 73 -5.85 1.50 -17.78
CA ALA A 73 -6.69 1.23 -18.96
C ALA A 73 -5.91 0.55 -20.10
N THR A 74 -4.61 0.82 -20.21
CA THR A 74 -3.74 0.16 -21.19
C THR A 74 -3.46 -1.29 -20.78
N ALA A 75 -3.20 -1.54 -19.50
CA ALA A 75 -3.01 -2.89 -18.96
C ALA A 75 -4.28 -3.75 -19.08
N GLU A 76 -5.46 -3.19 -18.79
CA GLU A 76 -6.74 -3.90 -18.95
C GLU A 76 -6.95 -4.41 -20.38
N LYS A 77 -6.56 -3.60 -21.38
CA LYS A 77 -6.69 -3.95 -22.81
C LYS A 77 -5.66 -4.97 -23.28
N ASN A 78 -4.62 -5.21 -22.50
CA ASN A 78 -3.56 -6.17 -22.83
C ASN A 78 -3.28 -7.06 -21.60
N PRO A 79 -4.24 -7.92 -21.22
CA PRO A 79 -4.03 -8.85 -20.12
C PRO A 79 -2.90 -9.80 -20.50
N ALA A 80 -1.92 -9.95 -19.59
CA ALA A 80 -0.79 -10.86 -19.74
C ALA A 80 -1.23 -12.32 -19.90
#